data_AF-A0A5K0ZJW3-F1
#
_entry.id   AF-A0A5K0ZJW3-F1
#
_cell.length_a   1.000
_cell.length_b   1.000
_cell.length_c   1.000
_cell.angle_alpha   90.00
_cell.angle_beta   90.00
_cell.angle_gamma   90.00
#
_symmetry.space_group_name_H-M   'P 1'
#
loop_
_entity.id
_entity.type
_entity.pdbx_description
1 polymer ?
#
loop_
_entity_poly.entity_id
_entity_poly.type
_entity_poly.pdbx_seq_one_letter_code
_entity_poly.pdbx_strand_id
1 'polypeptide(L)'
;MAYYIRIFKSTCDELQAIEKTVNDHTKVFLLLSGLRPEYESFITSMPKPLIPSCKEVVMLFQSHETVKLINGYEENIKHQSVF
;
A
#
# COMPACT_ATOMS: atom_id res chain seq x y z
N MET A 1 -5.79 -0.68 -5.05
CA MET A 1 -4.49 -0.93 -4.40
C MET A 1 -3.77 -2.21 -4.84
N ALA A 2 -4.38 -3.40 -4.74
CA ALA A 2 -3.70 -4.68 -5.03
C ALA A 2 -3.10 -4.80 -6.44
N TYR A 3 -3.79 -4.26 -7.47
CA TYR A 3 -3.26 -4.19 -8.84
C TYR A 3 -1.97 -3.37 -8.92
N TYR A 4 -1.92 -2.21 -8.26
CA TYR A 4 -0.74 -1.34 -8.24
C TYR A 4 0.45 -2.02 -7.57
N ILE A 5 0.26 -2.63 -6.39
CA ILE A 5 1.31 -3.36 -5.67
C ILE A 5 1.86 -4.52 -6.53
N ARG A 6 0.98 -5.22 -7.27
CA ARG A 6 1.39 -6.30 -8.17
C ARG A 6 2.26 -5.80 -9.32
N ILE A 7 1.87 -4.70 -9.97
CA ILE A 7 2.66 -4.10 -11.05
C ILE A 7 4.01 -3.61 -10.52
N PHE A 8 4.01 -2.89 -9.38
CA PHE A 8 5.23 -2.43 -8.73
C PHE A 8 6.20 -3.58 -8.40
N LYS A 9 5.67 -4.69 -7.88
CA LYS A 9 6.45 -5.90 -7.63
C LYS A 9 7.04 -6.49 -8.91
N SER A 10 6.25 -6.64 -9.98
CA SER A 10 6.72 -7.12 -11.28
C SER A 10 7.88 -6.28 -11.80
N THR A 11 7.77 -4.95 -11.74
CA THR A 11 8.83 -4.04 -12.16
C THR A 11 10.11 -4.20 -11.33
N CYS A 12 9.98 -4.37 -10.00
CA CYS A 12 11.14 -4.64 -9.15
C CYS A 12 11.81 -5.99 -9.48
N ASP A 13 11.02 -7.02 -9.76
CA ASP A 13 11.50 -8.35 -10.12
C ASP A 13 12.18 -8.34 -11.50
N GLU A 14 11.64 -7.61 -12.47
CA GLU A 14 12.25 -7.38 -13.80
C GLU A 14 13.58 -6.62 -13.71
N LEU A 15 13.63 -5.57 -12.88
CA LEU A 15 14.88 -4.83 -12.61
C LEU A 15 15.93 -5.71 -11.93
N GLN A 16 15.52 -6.58 -11.01
CA GLN A 16 16.40 -7.55 -10.39
C GLN A 16 16.93 -8.58 -11.39
N ALA A 17 16.12 -9.02 -12.36
CA ALA A 17 16.52 -9.97 -13.39
C ALA A 17 17.64 -9.45 -14.31
N ILE A 18 17.75 -8.12 -14.48
CA ILE A 18 18.83 -7.46 -15.22
C ILE A 18 19.93 -6.89 -14.31
N GLU A 19 20.03 -7.38 -13.08
CA GLU A 19 20.98 -6.96 -12.03
C GLU A 19 20.87 -5.48 -11.61
N LYS A 20 19.83 -4.76 -12.05
CA LYS A 20 19.53 -3.39 -11.62
C LYS A 20 18.70 -3.36 -10.34
N THR A 21 19.19 -4.03 -9.30
CA THR A 21 18.49 -4.10 -8.03
C THR A 21 18.31 -2.71 -7.40
N VAL A 22 17.09 -2.44 -6.93
CA VAL A 22 16.75 -1.20 -6.23
C VAL A 22 16.83 -1.47 -4.73
N ASN A 23 17.53 -0.62 -3.97
CA ASN A 23 17.58 -0.74 -2.51
C ASN A 23 16.21 -0.48 -1.88
N ASP A 24 15.99 -1.01 -0.68
CA ASP A 24 14.68 -1.01 -0.05
C ASP A 24 14.15 0.40 0.27
N HIS A 25 15.03 1.33 0.68
CA HIS A 25 14.65 2.72 0.91
C HIS A 25 14.11 3.39 -0.37
N THR A 26 14.76 3.11 -1.50
CA THR A 26 14.36 3.65 -2.80
C THR A 26 13.08 2.99 -3.29
N LYS A 27 12.90 1.68 -3.05
CA LYS A 27 11.63 0.98 -3.32
C LYS A 27 10.48 1.58 -2.52
N VAL A 28 10.69 1.84 -1.23
CA VAL A 28 9.69 2.47 -0.36
C VAL A 28 9.34 3.86 -0.90
N PHE A 29 10.33 4.69 -1.21
CA PHE A 29 10.10 6.01 -1.78
C PHE A 29 9.30 5.96 -3.10
N LEU A 30 9.68 5.07 -4.03
CA LEU A 30 8.99 4.90 -5.32
C LEU A 30 7.58 4.33 -5.17
N LEU A 31 7.40 3.38 -4.25
CA LEU A 31 6.09 2.79 -3.96
C LEU A 31 5.13 3.85 -3.45
N LEU A 32 5.62 4.67 -2.52
CA LEU A 32 4.89 5.75 -1.86
C LEU A 32 4.60 6.93 -2.82
N SER A 33 5.53 7.29 -3.70
CA SER A 33 5.36 8.39 -4.65
C SER A 33 4.36 8.10 -5.77
N GLY A 34 4.15 6.83 -6.11
CA GLY A 34 3.13 6.43 -7.10
C GLY A 34 1.72 6.27 -6.52
N LEU A 35 1.52 6.55 -5.23
CA LEU A 35 0.19 6.48 -4.62
C LEU A 35 -0.64 7.71 -4.96
N ARG A 36 -1.96 7.49 -5.09
CA ARG A 36 -2.94 8.56 -5.28
C ARG A 36 -3.07 9.41 -4.01
N PRO A 37 -3.59 10.66 -4.11
CA PRO A 37 -3.80 11.55 -2.97
C PRO A 37 -4.59 10.94 -1.80
N GLU A 38 -5.43 9.95 -2.09
CA GLU A 38 -6.20 9.18 -1.10
C GLU A 38 -5.34 8.36 -0.11
N TYR A 39 -4.03 8.20 -0.36
CA TYR A 39 -3.07 7.54 0.53
C TYR A 39 -1.99 8.50 1.09
N GLU A 40 -2.11 9.82 0.90
CA GLU A 40 -1.18 10.83 1.44
C GLU A 40 -1.07 10.80 2.97
N SER A 41 -2.14 10.39 3.66
CA SER A 41 -2.08 10.24 5.12
C SER A 41 -1.11 9.14 5.55
N PHE A 42 -0.88 8.10 4.72
CA PHE A 42 0.15 7.07 4.99
C PHE A 42 1.56 7.65 4.89
N ILE A 43 1.79 8.51 3.89
CA ILE A 43 3.08 9.18 3.67
C ILE A 43 3.42 10.08 4.86
N THR A 44 2.46 10.87 5.31
CA THR A 44 2.63 11.86 6.38
C THR A 44 2.62 11.25 7.78
N SER A 45 1.95 10.11 7.98
CA SER A 45 1.89 9.41 9.27
C SER A 45 3.09 8.51 9.56
N MET A 46 3.95 8.21 8.59
CA MET A 46 5.17 7.42 8.82
C MET A 46 6.18 8.17 9.70
N PRO A 47 6.47 7.69 10.92
CA PRO A 47 7.42 8.35 11.82
C PRO A 47 8.86 8.11 11.35
N LYS A 48 9.56 9.17 10.93
CA LYS A 48 11.03 9.17 10.80
C LYS A 48 11.61 8.99 12.21
N PRO A 49 12.41 7.94 12.49
CA PRO A 49 13.52 7.46 11.66
C PRO A 49 13.39 6.00 11.17
N LEU A 50 12.31 5.30 11.48
CA LEU A 50 12.07 3.94 11.02
C LEU A 50 11.51 4.03 9.60
N ILE A 51 12.37 3.97 8.58
CA ILE A 51 11.90 3.66 7.23
C ILE A 51 11.54 2.16 7.26
N PRO A 52 10.25 1.79 7.31
CA PRO A 52 9.87 0.39 7.23
C PRO A 52 10.24 -0.14 5.85
N SER A 53 10.56 -1.43 5.80
CA SER A 53 10.86 -2.15 4.57
C SER A 53 9.69 -2.07 3.58
N CYS A 54 9.98 -2.27 2.30
CA CYS A 54 8.94 -2.31 1.26
C CYS A 54 7.84 -3.33 1.58
N LYS A 55 8.21 -4.44 2.24
CA LYS A 55 7.28 -5.49 2.68
C LYS A 55 6.33 -4.98 3.77
N GLU A 56 6.84 -4.26 4.76
CA GLU A 56 6.03 -3.69 5.85
C GLU A 56 5.03 -2.66 5.33
N VAL A 57 5.46 -1.81 4.39
CA VAL A 57 4.56 -0.84 3.73
C VAL A 57 3.44 -1.54 2.96
N VAL A 58 3.75 -2.61 2.23
CA VAL A 58 2.74 -3.42 1.53
C VAL A 58 1.74 -4.05 2.51
N MET A 59 2.21 -4.58 3.64
CA MET A 59 1.33 -5.17 4.66
C MET A 59 0.40 -4.12 5.29
N LEU A 60 0.89 -2.91 5.57
CA LEU A 60 0.09 -1.80 6.08
C LEU A 60 -1.02 -1.39 5.10
N PHE A 61 -0.73 -1.38 3.80
CA PHE A 61 -1.75 -1.09 2.81
C PHE A 61 -2.82 -2.18 2.70
N GLN A 62 -2.43 -3.45 2.79
CA GLN A 62 -3.38 -4.56 2.77
C GLN A 62 -4.30 -4.54 3.99
N SER A 63 -3.77 -4.26 5.18
CA SER A 63 -4.60 -4.16 6.39
C SER A 63 -5.58 -3.01 6.30
N HIS A 64 -5.16 -1.84 5.80
CA HIS A 64 -6.04 -0.69 5.61
C HIS A 64 -7.18 -0.97 4.63
N GLU A 65 -6.89 -1.57 3.47
CA GLU A 65 -7.92 -1.96 2.50
C GLU A 65 -8.90 -2.97 3.09
N THR A 66 -8.41 -3.91 3.90
CA THR A 66 -9.24 -4.91 4.59
C THR A 66 -10.18 -4.25 5.60
N VAL A 67 -9.68 -3.33 6.42
CA VAL A 67 -10.50 -2.58 7.38
C VAL A 67 -11.54 -1.71 6.67
N LYS A 68 -11.15 -1.01 5.59
CA LYS A 68 -12.08 -0.21 4.78
C LYS A 68 -13.20 -1.06 4.17
N LEU A 69 -12.85 -2.26 3.68
CA LEU A 69 -13.81 -3.19 3.14
C LEU A 69 -14.80 -3.69 4.21
N ILE A 70 -14.30 -4.08 5.39
CA ILE A 70 -15.13 -4.54 6.52
C ILE A 70 -16.07 -3.41 6.98
N ASN A 71 -15.54 -2.20 7.20
CA ASN A 71 -16.34 -1.06 7.62
C ASN A 71 -17.41 -0.71 6.56
N GLY A 72 -17.07 -0.78 5.27
CA GLY A 72 -18.02 -0.57 4.18
C GLY A 72 -19.12 -1.63 4.11
N TYR A 73 -18.82 -2.89 4.47
CA TYR A 73 -19.84 -3.94 4.60
C TYR A 73 -20.75 -3.71 5.82
N GLU A 74 -20.20 -3.28 6.96
CA GLU A 74 -21.00 -2.99 8.16
C GLU A 74 -21.96 -1.80 7.96
N GLU A 75 -21.54 -0.76 7.24
CA GLU A 75 -22.40 0.36 6.85
C GLU A 75 -23.53 -0.08 5.90
N ASN A 76 -23.25 -1.01 4.99
CA ASN A 76 -24.24 -1.54 4.05
C ASN A 76 -25.30 -2.40 4.77
N ILE A 77 -24.90 -3.24 5.73
CA ILE A 77 -25.82 -4.04 6.55
C ILE A 77 -26.71 -3.14 7.43
N LYS A 78 -26.15 -2.08 8.01
CA LYS A 78 -26.94 -1.10 8.79
C LYS A 78 -27.96 -0.36 7.92
N HIS A 79 -27.62 0.00 6.69
CA HIS A 79 -28.55 0.66 5.77
C HIS A 79 -29.66 -0.27 5.26
N GLN A 80 -29.41 -1.58 5.17
CA GLN A 80 -30.38 -2.57 4.66
C GLN A 80 -31.31 -3.12 5.76
N SER A 81 -30.95 -2.97 7.04
CA SER A 81 -31.76 -3.36 8.20
C SER A 81 -32.80 -2.30 8.64
N VAL A 82 -32.91 -1.18 7.92
CA VAL A 82 -33.83 -0.06 8.25
C VAL A 82 -35.13 -0.10 7.42
N PHE A 83 -35.42 -1.21 6.73
CA PHE A 83 -36.70 -1.45 6.06
C PHE A 83 -37.37 -2.74 6.56
#